data_AF-A0AAT9LQB8-F1
#
_entry.id   AF-A0AAT9LQB8-F1
#
_cell.length_a   1.000
_cell.length_b   1.000
_cell.length_c   1.000
_cell.angle_alpha   90.00
_cell.angle_beta   90.00
_cell.angle_gamma   90.00
#
_symmetry.space_group_name_H-M   'P 1'
#
loop_
_entity.id
_entity.type
_entity.pdbx_description
1 polymer ?
#
loop_
_entity_poly.entity_id
_entity_poly.type
_entity_poly.pdbx_seq_one_letter_code
_entity_poly.pdbx_strand_id
1 'polypeptide(L)'
;MQITLRLVALRLAAIGTAAGLLTMGAGAANAAPAAAPSEATWLSDVTAVTDQASAYLQQRLSTPGGKTAIVLDIDNTSLETHYHPFTMPAVPPTLALVELAKSKGASVFFVTDRFEVLRTPTKSSLTGVGYPVDGLSMRPNFNTDPVQVNKTNARAAIEAQGYTIVANIGNNTTDLDGGHAERTFKLPDYDGALS
;
A
#
# COMPACT_ATOMS: atom_id res chain seq x y z
N MET A 1 37.60 42.41 -85.52
CA MET A 1 36.28 42.80 -86.07
C MET A 1 35.25 41.84 -85.51
N GLN A 2 34.15 42.37 -84.93
CA GLN A 2 32.94 41.65 -84.45
C GLN A 2 33.12 40.87 -83.12
N ILE A 3 32.77 41.44 -81.97
CA ILE A 3 31.45 41.59 -81.30
C ILE A 3 31.21 40.48 -80.25
N THR A 4 31.32 40.93 -78.99
CA THR A 4 30.48 40.70 -77.80
C THR A 4 29.74 39.37 -77.62
N LEU A 5 29.98 38.72 -76.47
CA LEU A 5 28.88 38.25 -75.61
C LEU A 5 29.32 38.16 -74.13
N ARG A 6 28.69 38.97 -73.28
CA ARG A 6 28.74 38.82 -71.82
C ARG A 6 27.87 37.60 -71.45
N LEU A 7 28.45 36.61 -70.78
CA LEU A 7 27.66 35.62 -70.05
C LEU A 7 27.61 35.98 -68.56
N VAL A 8 26.37 36.14 -68.09
CA VAL A 8 25.97 36.21 -66.70
C VAL A 8 26.15 34.82 -66.09
N ALA A 9 27.05 34.67 -65.11
CA ALA A 9 27.19 33.44 -64.36
C ALA A 9 26.07 33.35 -63.30
N LEU A 10 25.09 32.49 -63.58
CA LEU A 10 24.03 32.10 -62.66
C LEU A 10 24.65 31.27 -61.52
N ARG A 11 24.62 31.79 -60.28
CA ARG A 11 24.99 31.00 -59.09
C ARG A 11 23.85 30.05 -58.75
N LEU A 12 24.05 28.75 -58.96
CA LEU A 12 23.20 27.71 -58.41
C LEU A 12 23.32 27.73 -56.88
N ALA A 13 22.20 27.96 -56.19
CA ALA A 13 22.08 27.69 -54.76
C ALA A 13 21.98 26.17 -54.57
N ALA A 14 22.94 25.59 -53.84
CA ALA A 14 22.86 24.21 -53.39
C ALA A 14 21.76 24.12 -52.31
N ILE A 15 20.67 23.44 -52.63
CA ILE A 15 19.64 23.05 -51.67
C ILE A 15 20.21 21.87 -50.87
N GLY A 16 20.65 22.13 -49.64
CA GLY A 16 21.01 21.09 -48.70
C GLY A 16 19.76 20.36 -48.22
N THR A 17 19.62 19.09 -48.57
CA THR A 17 18.62 18.19 -47.99
C THR A 17 19.02 17.84 -46.57
N ALA A 18 18.47 18.55 -45.58
CA ALA A 18 18.51 18.12 -44.19
C ALA A 18 17.56 16.94 -44.02
N ALA A 19 18.11 15.73 -43.95
CA ALA A 19 17.38 14.55 -43.50
C ALA A 19 17.09 14.72 -41.99
N GLY A 20 15.87 15.17 -41.66
CA GLY A 20 15.40 15.21 -40.29
C GLY A 20 15.23 13.78 -39.77
N LEU A 21 16.11 13.34 -38.86
CA LEU A 21 15.85 12.16 -38.06
C LEU A 21 14.69 12.47 -37.11
N LEU A 22 13.53 11.86 -37.37
CA LEU A 22 12.47 11.71 -36.38
C LEU A 22 12.99 10.77 -35.29
N THR A 23 13.47 11.33 -34.17
CA THR A 23 13.64 10.56 -32.94
C THR A 23 12.25 10.25 -32.38
N MET A 24 11.72 9.08 -32.73
CA MET A 24 10.59 8.52 -31.99
C MET A 24 11.07 8.31 -30.55
N GLY A 25 10.61 9.16 -29.64
CA GLY A 25 10.87 8.97 -28.21
C GLY A 25 10.41 7.58 -27.82
N ALA A 26 11.33 6.74 -27.36
CA ALA A 26 10.97 5.49 -26.72
C ALA A 26 10.07 5.84 -25.55
N GLY A 27 8.77 5.52 -25.65
CA GLY A 27 7.87 5.58 -24.51
C GLY A 27 8.52 4.79 -23.39
N ALA A 28 8.59 5.38 -22.20
CA ALA A 28 9.07 4.69 -21.02
C ALA A 28 8.29 3.38 -20.91
N ALA A 29 8.94 2.25 -21.21
CA ALA A 29 8.36 0.96 -20.96
C ALA A 29 8.06 0.92 -19.46
N ASN A 30 6.81 0.67 -19.08
CA ASN A 30 6.49 0.38 -17.69
C ASN A 30 7.42 -0.75 -17.27
N ALA A 31 8.35 -0.45 -16.35
CA ALA A 31 9.22 -1.45 -15.77
C ALA A 31 8.32 -2.57 -15.22
N ALA A 32 8.69 -3.82 -15.49
CA ALA A 32 8.04 -4.94 -14.81
C ALA A 32 8.11 -4.67 -13.29
N PRO A 33 7.02 -4.94 -12.53
CA PRO A 33 7.06 -4.75 -11.09
C PRO A 33 8.28 -5.48 -10.53
N ALA A 34 8.99 -4.82 -9.62
CA ALA A 34 10.15 -5.42 -8.97
C ALA A 34 9.73 -6.78 -8.39
N ALA A 35 10.56 -7.81 -8.57
CA ALA A 35 10.29 -9.08 -7.93
C ALA A 35 10.21 -8.86 -6.41
N ALA A 36 9.27 -9.53 -5.74
CA ALA A 36 9.22 -9.52 -4.28
C ALA A 36 10.59 -9.94 -3.71
N PRO A 37 11.06 -9.31 -2.63
CA PRO A 37 12.34 -9.65 -2.04
C PRO A 37 12.25 -11.00 -1.31
N SER A 38 13.35 -11.43 -0.72
CA SER A 38 13.31 -12.56 0.21
C SER A 38 12.40 -12.27 1.42
N GLU A 39 11.79 -13.31 1.98
CA GLU A 39 10.97 -13.22 3.21
C GLU A 39 11.74 -12.55 4.34
N ALA A 40 13.01 -12.90 4.53
CA ALA A 40 13.86 -12.30 5.56
C ALA A 40 14.07 -10.79 5.36
N THR A 41 14.23 -10.35 4.11
CA THR A 41 14.32 -8.91 3.79
C THR A 41 13.01 -8.21 4.08
N TRP A 42 11.88 -8.79 3.64
CA TRP A 42 10.57 -8.23 3.90
C TRP A 42 10.26 -8.12 5.40
N LEU A 43 10.52 -9.18 6.18
CA LEU A 43 10.34 -9.17 7.63
C LEU A 43 11.21 -8.11 8.31
N SER A 44 12.45 -7.91 7.86
CA SER A 44 13.32 -6.84 8.36
C SER A 44 12.74 -5.45 8.09
N ASP A 45 12.23 -5.22 6.89
CA ASP A 45 11.66 -3.92 6.51
C ASP A 45 10.32 -3.66 7.21
N VAL A 46 9.47 -4.69 7.37
CA VAL A 46 8.25 -4.62 8.19
C VAL A 46 8.61 -4.28 9.64
N THR A 47 9.62 -4.95 10.21
CA THR A 47 10.09 -4.71 11.59
C THR A 47 10.47 -3.24 11.79
N ALA A 48 11.20 -2.64 10.84
CA ALA A 48 11.60 -1.25 10.92
C ALA A 48 10.40 -0.28 10.99
N VAL A 49 9.28 -0.60 10.35
CA VAL A 49 8.05 0.21 10.41
C VAL A 49 7.26 -0.08 11.70
N THR A 50 7.14 -1.35 12.10
CA THR A 50 6.43 -1.72 13.34
C THR A 50 7.16 -1.25 14.59
N ASP A 51 8.48 -1.07 14.55
CA ASP A 51 9.25 -0.45 15.64
C ASP A 51 8.87 1.02 15.82
N GLN A 52 8.73 1.76 14.72
CA GLN A 52 8.25 3.14 14.74
C GLN A 52 6.80 3.23 15.25
N ALA A 53 5.94 2.30 14.81
CA ALA A 53 4.57 2.20 15.29
C ALA A 53 4.50 1.86 16.77
N SER A 54 5.36 0.94 17.24
CA SER A 54 5.44 0.53 18.64
C SER A 54 5.85 1.70 19.53
N ALA A 55 6.88 2.45 19.15
CA ALA A 55 7.32 3.63 19.89
C ALA A 55 6.19 4.68 19.99
N TYR A 56 5.50 4.94 18.88
CA TYR A 56 4.35 5.85 18.86
C TYR A 56 3.20 5.36 19.75
N LEU A 57 2.79 4.10 19.63
CA LEU A 57 1.70 3.53 20.43
C LEU A 57 2.06 3.48 21.91
N GLN A 58 3.32 3.20 22.25
CA GLN A 58 3.78 3.19 23.63
C GLN A 58 3.61 4.58 24.27
N GLN A 59 3.94 5.65 23.56
CA GLN A 59 3.68 7.01 24.02
C GLN A 59 2.18 7.33 24.02
N ARG A 60 1.49 7.13 22.89
CA ARG A 60 0.11 7.56 22.66
C ARG A 60 -0.90 6.89 23.58
N LEU A 61 -0.67 5.62 23.92
CA LEU A 61 -1.54 4.83 24.80
C LEU A 61 -1.12 4.88 26.27
N SER A 62 -0.06 5.62 26.64
CA SER A 62 0.29 5.85 28.05
C SER A 62 -0.61 6.88 28.72
N THR A 63 -1.30 7.72 27.95
CA THR A 63 -2.30 8.66 28.44
C THR A 63 -3.68 8.01 28.34
N PRO A 64 -4.37 7.75 29.47
CA PRO A 64 -5.73 7.23 29.45
C PRO A 64 -6.66 8.22 28.74
N GLY A 65 -7.51 7.72 27.84
CA GLY A 65 -8.52 8.54 27.19
C GLY A 65 -9.37 7.75 26.22
N GLY A 66 -10.69 7.90 26.33
CA GLY A 66 -11.67 7.35 25.38
C GLY A 66 -11.55 5.85 25.11
N LYS A 67 -12.28 5.39 24.09
CA LYS A 67 -12.06 4.07 23.49
C LYS A 67 -11.02 4.24 22.39
N THR A 68 -9.86 3.63 22.52
CA THR A 68 -8.84 3.66 21.47
C THR A 68 -8.88 2.39 20.63
N ALA A 69 -8.52 2.51 19.36
CA ALA A 69 -8.42 1.40 18.44
C ALA A 69 -7.16 1.49 17.58
N ILE A 70 -6.64 0.32 17.19
CA ILE A 70 -5.78 0.19 16.03
C ILE A 70 -6.53 -0.53 14.91
N VAL A 71 -6.24 -0.18 13.67
CA VAL A 71 -6.78 -0.80 12.47
C VAL A 71 -5.64 -1.45 11.69
N LEU A 72 -5.86 -2.69 11.24
CA LEU A 72 -4.91 -3.43 10.42
C LEU A 72 -5.56 -3.92 9.13
N ASP A 73 -4.82 -3.86 8.04
CA ASP A 73 -5.05 -4.74 6.89
C ASP A 73 -4.67 -6.21 7.23
N ILE A 74 -5.07 -7.15 6.37
CA ILE A 74 -4.81 -8.58 6.55
C ILE A 74 -3.67 -9.09 5.65
N ASP A 75 -3.80 -8.96 4.34
CA ASP A 75 -2.96 -9.68 3.38
C ASP A 75 -1.59 -9.00 3.24
N ASN A 76 -0.50 -9.72 3.55
CA ASN A 76 0.87 -9.16 3.64
C ASN A 76 1.03 -8.00 4.65
N THR A 77 0.06 -7.86 5.57
CA THR A 77 0.13 -6.96 6.72
C THR A 77 0.09 -7.73 8.03
N SER A 78 -0.97 -8.54 8.22
CA SER A 78 -1.19 -9.35 9.41
C SER A 78 -0.95 -10.84 9.16
N LEU A 79 -1.21 -11.32 7.94
CA LEU A 79 -0.98 -12.70 7.52
C LEU A 79 0.02 -12.73 6.35
N GLU A 80 0.96 -13.68 6.39
CA GLU A 80 1.97 -13.87 5.33
C GLU A 80 1.39 -14.58 4.09
N THR A 81 0.52 -13.89 3.36
CA THR A 81 -0.21 -14.49 2.23
C THR A 81 0.62 -14.65 0.96
N HIS A 82 1.68 -13.87 0.78
CA HIS A 82 2.61 -14.04 -0.35
C HIS A 82 3.60 -15.19 -0.11
N TYR A 83 4.32 -15.18 1.01
CA TYR A 83 5.39 -16.13 1.29
C TYR A 83 4.86 -17.51 1.69
N HIS A 84 3.71 -17.56 2.38
CA HIS A 84 3.11 -18.79 2.90
C HIS A 84 1.60 -18.86 2.58
N PRO A 85 1.21 -18.93 1.29
CA PRO A 85 -0.19 -18.79 0.86
C PRO A 85 -1.14 -19.88 1.37
N PHE A 86 -0.63 -20.99 1.90
CA PHE A 86 -1.44 -22.10 2.42
C PHE A 86 -1.58 -22.09 3.94
N THR A 87 -0.51 -21.78 4.66
CA THR A 87 -0.49 -21.77 6.13
C THR A 87 -0.83 -20.40 6.69
N MET A 88 -0.56 -19.32 5.95
CA MET A 88 -0.82 -17.92 6.31
C MET A 88 -0.49 -17.63 7.79
N PRO A 89 0.77 -17.85 8.24
CA PRO A 89 1.17 -17.51 9.59
C PRO A 89 1.00 -16.01 9.85
N ALA A 90 0.99 -15.62 11.12
CA ALA A 90 1.04 -14.21 11.50
C ALA A 90 2.35 -13.59 11.02
N VAL A 91 2.31 -12.34 10.55
CA VAL A 91 3.52 -11.54 10.37
C VAL A 91 4.08 -11.21 11.76
N PRO A 92 5.21 -11.80 12.21
CA PRO A 92 5.64 -11.73 13.61
C PRO A 92 5.79 -10.29 14.16
N PRO A 93 6.45 -9.34 13.47
CA PRO A 93 6.54 -7.96 13.96
C PRO A 93 5.17 -7.26 14.07
N THR A 94 4.23 -7.54 13.17
CA THR A 94 2.86 -7.00 13.25
C THR A 94 2.09 -7.58 14.43
N LEU A 95 2.21 -8.88 14.70
CA LEU A 95 1.58 -9.50 15.87
C LEU A 95 2.10 -8.90 17.17
N ALA A 96 3.42 -8.71 17.30
CA ALA A 96 4.02 -8.06 18.48
C ALA A 96 3.50 -6.62 18.70
N LEU A 97 3.32 -5.85 17.62
CA LEU A 97 2.70 -4.52 17.67
C LEU A 97 1.25 -4.58 18.18
N VAL A 98 0.47 -5.56 17.71
CA VAL A 98 -0.91 -5.77 18.15
C VAL A 98 -0.97 -6.15 19.63
N GLU A 99 -0.10 -7.05 20.08
CA GLU A 99 0.00 -7.45 21.49
C GLU A 99 0.34 -6.25 22.38
N LEU A 100 1.29 -5.40 21.96
CA LEU A 100 1.62 -4.16 22.63
C LEU A 100 0.39 -3.24 22.76
N ALA A 101 -0.32 -3.00 21.65
CA ALA A 101 -1.51 -2.15 21.65
C ALA A 101 -2.62 -2.70 22.57
N LYS A 102 -2.86 -4.01 22.48
CA LYS A 102 -3.88 -4.70 23.28
C LYS A 102 -3.53 -4.68 24.77
N SER A 103 -2.26 -4.87 25.13
CA SER A 103 -1.78 -4.78 26.52
C SER A 103 -2.01 -3.40 27.15
N LYS A 104 -2.13 -2.36 26.30
CA LYS A 104 -2.42 -0.97 26.70
C LYS A 104 -3.89 -0.60 26.56
N GLY A 105 -4.76 -1.57 26.29
CA GLY A 105 -6.21 -1.38 26.29
C GLY A 105 -6.81 -0.89 24.97
N ALA A 106 -6.02 -0.82 23.88
CA ALA A 106 -6.58 -0.53 22.57
C ALA A 106 -7.37 -1.73 22.02
N SER A 107 -8.48 -1.46 21.35
CA SER A 107 -9.20 -2.45 20.55
C SER A 107 -8.51 -2.69 19.21
N VAL A 108 -8.63 -3.89 18.67
CA VAL A 108 -7.95 -4.36 17.47
C VAL A 108 -8.99 -4.68 16.40
N PHE A 109 -9.02 -3.84 15.37
CA PHE A 109 -9.92 -3.97 14.23
C PHE A 109 -9.16 -4.38 12.98
N PHE A 110 -9.75 -5.26 12.19
CA PHE A 110 -9.24 -5.64 10.88
C PHE A 110 -10.15 -5.10 9.78
N VAL A 111 -9.57 -4.50 8.75
CA VAL A 111 -10.28 -3.96 7.58
C VAL A 111 -9.63 -4.55 6.34
N THR A 112 -10.37 -5.38 5.60
CA THR A 112 -9.84 -6.16 4.46
C THR A 112 -10.73 -6.02 3.23
N ASP A 113 -10.13 -6.22 2.05
CA ASP A 113 -10.89 -6.33 0.79
C ASP A 113 -11.34 -7.76 0.49
N ARG A 114 -10.99 -8.74 1.34
CA ARG A 114 -11.58 -10.09 1.26
C ARG A 114 -13.10 -9.99 1.33
N PHE A 115 -13.79 -10.74 0.46
CA PHE A 115 -15.25 -10.73 0.42
C PHE A 115 -15.87 -11.33 1.69
N GLU A 116 -17.06 -10.85 2.04
CA GLU A 116 -17.86 -11.25 3.20
C GLU A 116 -18.10 -12.76 3.27
N VAL A 117 -18.21 -13.44 2.12
CA VAL A 117 -18.29 -14.91 2.04
C VAL A 117 -17.11 -15.62 2.70
N LEU A 118 -15.94 -14.97 2.81
CA LEU A 118 -14.73 -15.48 3.46
C LEU A 118 -14.61 -15.07 4.93
N ARG A 119 -15.64 -14.47 5.55
CA ARG A 119 -15.56 -13.96 6.93
C ARG A 119 -15.12 -15.04 7.92
N THR A 120 -15.79 -16.18 7.94
CA THR A 120 -15.51 -17.27 8.89
C THR A 120 -14.09 -17.81 8.75
N PRO A 121 -13.62 -18.23 7.55
CA PRO A 121 -12.24 -18.69 7.40
C PRO A 121 -11.23 -17.59 7.71
N THR A 122 -11.47 -16.34 7.30
CA THR A 122 -10.57 -15.21 7.59
C THR A 122 -10.42 -14.97 9.09
N LYS A 123 -11.54 -14.93 9.82
CA LYS A 123 -11.52 -14.79 11.28
C LYS A 123 -10.78 -15.96 11.93
N SER A 124 -11.04 -17.19 11.47
CA SER A 124 -10.36 -18.39 11.97
C SER A 124 -8.86 -18.35 11.76
N SER A 125 -8.39 -17.90 10.59
CA SER A 125 -6.96 -17.72 10.32
C SER A 125 -6.33 -16.73 11.29
N LEU A 126 -6.91 -15.53 11.43
CA LEU A 126 -6.41 -14.50 12.36
C LEU A 126 -6.33 -15.02 13.80
N THR A 127 -7.42 -15.58 14.31
CA THR A 127 -7.45 -16.07 15.69
C THR A 127 -6.57 -17.30 15.89
N GLY A 128 -6.43 -18.14 14.87
CA GLY A 128 -5.61 -19.35 14.91
C GLY A 128 -4.12 -19.07 15.01
N VAL A 129 -3.67 -17.90 14.54
CA VAL A 129 -2.27 -17.45 14.64
C VAL A 129 -2.04 -16.44 15.77
N GLY A 130 -3.03 -16.25 16.65
CA GLY A 130 -2.86 -15.49 17.90
C GLY A 130 -3.39 -14.05 17.90
N TYR A 131 -3.97 -13.55 16.80
CA TYR A 131 -4.52 -12.19 16.81
C TYR A 131 -5.80 -12.08 17.66
N PRO A 132 -5.90 -11.10 18.57
CA PRO A 132 -7.19 -10.68 19.12
C PRO A 132 -7.99 -9.94 18.04
N VAL A 133 -9.24 -10.32 17.82
CA VAL A 133 -10.12 -9.73 16.79
C VAL A 133 -11.35 -9.10 17.48
N ASP A 134 -11.27 -7.81 17.82
CA ASP A 134 -12.40 -7.07 18.41
C ASP A 134 -13.41 -6.62 17.34
N GLY A 135 -12.95 -6.43 16.10
CA GLY A 135 -13.82 -6.18 14.96
C GLY A 135 -13.19 -6.60 13.63
N LEU A 136 -14.04 -6.95 12.67
CA LEU A 136 -13.63 -7.40 11.33
C LEU A 136 -14.59 -6.81 10.29
N SER A 137 -14.08 -5.91 9.47
CA SER A 137 -14.78 -5.31 8.34
C SER A 137 -14.29 -5.99 7.06
N MET A 138 -15.20 -6.72 6.40
CA MET A 138 -14.94 -7.38 5.12
C MET A 138 -15.54 -6.55 3.99
N ARG A 139 -15.15 -6.84 2.75
CA ARG A 139 -15.83 -6.33 1.56
C ARG A 139 -17.20 -6.99 1.41
N PRO A 140 -18.32 -6.25 1.32
CA PRO A 140 -19.63 -6.87 1.05
C PRO A 140 -19.62 -7.67 -0.26
N ASN A 141 -20.33 -8.81 -0.26
CA ASN A 141 -20.47 -9.62 -1.48
C ASN A 141 -21.06 -8.78 -2.61
N PHE A 142 -20.53 -8.94 -3.82
CA PHE A 142 -20.96 -8.21 -5.03
C PHE A 142 -20.71 -6.69 -5.00
N ASN A 143 -20.03 -6.15 -3.99
CA ASN A 143 -19.63 -4.75 -3.99
C ASN A 143 -18.56 -4.51 -5.09
N THR A 144 -18.78 -3.50 -5.93
CA THR A 144 -17.88 -3.07 -7.01
C THR A 144 -17.17 -1.74 -6.72
N ASP A 145 -17.40 -1.14 -5.56
CA ASP A 145 -16.77 0.11 -5.17
C ASP A 145 -15.24 -0.02 -5.08
N PRO A 146 -14.47 1.06 -5.31
CA PRO A 146 -13.02 1.03 -5.15
C PRO A 146 -12.63 0.55 -3.74
N VAL A 147 -11.56 -0.26 -3.66
CA VAL A 147 -11.04 -0.81 -2.39
C VAL A 147 -10.85 0.29 -1.34
N GLN A 148 -10.22 1.41 -1.73
CA GLN A 148 -10.00 2.56 -0.86
C GLN A 148 -11.30 3.11 -0.26
N VAL A 149 -12.38 3.19 -1.05
CA VAL A 149 -13.69 3.70 -0.57
C VAL A 149 -14.25 2.76 0.49
N ASN A 150 -14.19 1.45 0.25
CA ASN A 150 -14.64 0.45 1.22
C ASN A 150 -13.84 0.52 2.52
N LYS A 151 -12.51 0.62 2.45
CA LYS A 151 -11.65 0.71 3.63
C LYS A 151 -11.85 2.02 4.39
N THR A 152 -12.05 3.13 3.68
CA THR A 152 -12.38 4.44 4.29
C THR A 152 -13.71 4.37 5.06
N ASN A 153 -14.76 3.83 4.44
CA ASN A 153 -16.06 3.67 5.07
C ASN A 153 -16.01 2.75 6.30
N ALA A 154 -15.20 1.68 6.25
CA ALA A 154 -15.00 0.80 7.39
C ALA A 154 -14.33 1.52 8.58
N ARG A 155 -13.32 2.37 8.34
CA ARG A 155 -12.70 3.17 9.40
C ARG A 155 -13.66 4.23 9.96
N ALA A 156 -14.41 4.90 9.10
CA ALA A 156 -15.46 5.83 9.54
C ALA A 156 -16.52 5.13 10.41
N ALA A 157 -16.91 3.89 10.08
CA ALA A 157 -17.85 3.10 10.87
C ALA A 157 -17.28 2.68 12.23
N ILE A 158 -15.96 2.51 12.36
CA ILE A 158 -15.28 2.26 13.65
C ILE A 158 -15.31 3.54 14.50
N GLU A 159 -15.02 4.70 13.93
CA GLU A 159 -15.13 5.99 14.64
C GLU A 159 -16.57 6.26 15.11
N ALA A 160 -17.57 5.95 14.29
CA ALA A 160 -18.99 6.07 14.64
C ALA A 160 -19.40 5.21 15.84
N GLN A 161 -18.62 4.17 16.18
CA GLN A 161 -18.81 3.37 17.41
C GLN A 161 -18.17 4.02 18.66
N GLY A 162 -17.60 5.22 18.52
CA GLY A 162 -16.96 5.98 19.58
C GLY A 162 -15.48 5.67 19.79
N TYR A 163 -14.83 4.97 18.85
CA TYR A 163 -13.40 4.71 18.90
C TYR A 163 -12.60 5.86 18.30
N THR A 164 -11.47 6.17 18.90
CA THR A 164 -10.39 6.94 18.27
C THR A 164 -9.39 5.96 17.67
N ILE A 165 -9.27 5.94 16.34
CA ILE A 165 -8.27 5.11 15.65
C ILE A 165 -6.91 5.80 15.79
N VAL A 166 -6.08 5.32 16.73
CA VAL A 166 -4.77 5.92 17.01
C VAL A 166 -3.72 5.50 15.99
N ALA A 167 -3.83 4.30 15.43
CA ALA A 167 -2.93 3.82 14.38
C ALA A 167 -3.70 3.00 13.35
N ASN A 168 -3.38 3.22 12.07
CA ASN A 168 -3.83 2.40 10.96
C ASN A 168 -2.61 1.84 10.21
N ILE A 169 -2.54 0.51 10.06
CA ILE A 169 -1.39 -0.22 9.56
C ILE A 169 -1.82 -1.03 8.33
N GLY A 170 -1.07 -0.90 7.24
CA GLY A 170 -1.35 -1.59 5.99
C GLY A 170 -0.18 -1.53 5.02
N ASN A 171 -0.10 -2.49 4.11
CA ASN A 171 0.93 -2.62 3.09
C ASN A 171 0.56 -1.92 1.79
N ASN A 172 -0.70 -1.56 1.54
CA ASN A 172 -1.13 -0.86 0.33
C ASN A 172 -1.54 0.60 0.66
N THR A 173 -1.38 1.54 -0.27
CA THR A 173 -1.84 2.93 -0.06
C THR A 173 -3.34 3.00 0.20
N THR A 174 -4.13 2.11 -0.43
CA THR A 174 -5.59 2.03 -0.24
C THR A 174 -6.01 1.63 1.18
N ASP A 175 -5.10 1.07 1.98
CA ASP A 175 -5.34 0.77 3.40
C ASP A 175 -5.35 2.03 4.25
N LEU A 176 -4.62 3.06 3.81
CA LEU A 176 -4.26 4.22 4.60
C LEU A 176 -4.95 5.50 4.12
N ASP A 177 -5.16 5.62 2.81
CA ASP A 177 -5.77 6.78 2.19
C ASP A 177 -7.24 6.94 2.59
N GLY A 178 -7.70 8.19 2.68
CA GLY A 178 -9.06 8.54 3.10
C GLY A 178 -9.21 8.93 4.58
N GLY A 179 -8.11 8.99 5.35
CA GLY A 179 -8.13 9.48 6.74
C GLY A 179 -8.71 8.48 7.75
N HIS A 180 -9.33 9.00 8.82
CA HIS A 180 -9.89 8.24 9.94
C HIS A 180 -8.84 7.49 10.79
N ALA A 181 -7.66 8.10 10.95
CA ALA A 181 -6.64 7.64 11.89
C ALA A 181 -5.76 8.81 12.31
N GLU A 182 -5.32 8.84 13.57
CA GLU A 182 -4.34 9.85 14.03
C GLU A 182 -2.99 9.68 13.33
N ARG A 183 -2.57 8.43 13.11
CA ARG A 183 -1.33 8.10 12.42
C ARG A 183 -1.47 6.86 11.55
N THR A 184 -0.85 6.89 10.39
CA THR A 184 -0.77 5.76 9.47
C THR A 184 0.65 5.20 9.43
N PHE A 185 0.76 3.89 9.21
CA PHE A 185 2.04 3.19 9.07
C PHE A 185 1.96 2.29 7.83
N LYS A 186 2.69 2.69 6.79
CA LYS A 186 2.78 1.96 5.52
C LYS A 186 3.86 0.89 5.61
N LEU A 187 3.46 -0.37 5.56
CA LEU A 187 4.37 -1.49 5.39
C LEU A 187 4.89 -1.57 3.95
N PRO A 188 6.08 -2.14 3.70
CA PRO A 188 6.63 -2.28 2.36
C PRO A 188 5.79 -3.24 1.51
N ASP A 189 5.39 -2.78 0.32
CA ASP A 189 4.75 -3.59 -0.73
C ASP A 189 5.62 -3.79 -1.98
N TYR A 190 6.82 -3.21 -2.02
CA TYR A 190 7.77 -3.28 -3.14
C TYR A 190 7.13 -3.00 -4.49
N ASP A 191 6.57 -1.79 -4.62
CA ASP A 191 5.88 -1.33 -5.84
C ASP A 191 4.69 -2.24 -6.24
N GLY A 192 4.01 -2.78 -5.23
CA GLY A 192 2.82 -3.62 -5.38
C GLY A 192 3.10 -5.12 -5.53
N ALA A 193 4.36 -5.56 -5.48
CA ALA A 193 4.72 -6.98 -5.51
C ALA A 193 4.17 -7.78 -4.32
N LEU A 194 3.94 -7.11 -3.17
CA LEU A 194 3.32 -7.67 -1.97
C LEU A 194 2.00 -6.98 -1.62
N SER A 195 1.21 -6.56 -2.62
CA SER A 195 -0.13 -6.00 -2.44
C SER A 195 -1.15 -6.98 -1.87
#